data_AF-A0A9C6WKE8-F1
#
_entry.id   AF-A0A9C6WKE8-F1
#
_cell.length_a   1.000
_cell.length_b   1.000
_cell.length_c   1.000
_cell.angle_alpha   90.00
_cell.angle_beta   90.00
_cell.angle_gamma   90.00
#
_symmetry.space_group_name_H-M   'P 1'
#
loop_
_entity.id
_entity.type
_entity.pdbx_description
1 polymer ?
#
loop_
_entity_poly.entity_id
_entity_poly.type
_entity_poly.pdbx_seq_one_letter_code
_entity_poly.pdbx_strand_id
1 'polypeptide(L)'
;MQKNTDFGTLLYNTNSIPKYMVLQNLIREGDPMTDSERIEFALAKELAYSCYTIRRDAFIEYAYRWPSETLYEIFNMLIRINVSMNRNGVILENSKENRVQMRILRVLLHTDPNSKLFWTNKLWQLLLSSSSQPNKICFLYECLVAEQLPFDESHFEQLLERIKLISNLESIQQDSIISVLYIYCMRKGDLLKVEHFQRVFEMLLNQQMDNLQSETRSFIQLVLHKLALKCEEKKIVVPMAVALKTPPNIVFENKIIQTTIEVRLMLPEIMHAYPSDIILHIINAPIDEYRRPVWVDPYPMRLYNQFRKVFAQKSCTS
;
A
#
# COMPACT_ATOMS: atom_id res chain seq x y z
N MET A 1 -21.64 -17.14 15.47
CA MET A 1 -20.59 -16.26 16.07
C MET A 1 -19.72 -17.00 17.09
N GLN A 2 -20.26 -17.84 17.99
CA GLN A 2 -19.49 -18.59 19.01
C GLN A 2 -18.33 -19.46 18.48
N LYS A 3 -18.48 -20.16 17.34
CA LYS A 3 -17.41 -21.02 16.78
C LYS A 3 -16.16 -20.28 16.29
N ASN A 4 -16.25 -18.99 15.99
CA ASN A 4 -15.12 -18.21 15.46
C ASN A 4 -14.23 -17.63 16.56
N THR A 5 -14.81 -17.31 17.73
CA THR A 5 -14.07 -16.99 18.96
C THR A 5 -13.25 -18.18 19.45
N ASP A 6 -13.74 -19.41 19.23
CA ASP A 6 -13.04 -20.63 19.64
C ASP A 6 -11.74 -20.87 18.86
N PHE A 7 -11.68 -20.56 17.56
CA PHE A 7 -10.48 -20.81 16.75
C PHE A 7 -9.32 -19.87 17.08
N GLY A 8 -9.60 -18.57 17.23
CA GLY A 8 -8.59 -17.60 17.66
C GLY A 8 -8.05 -17.92 19.05
N THR A 9 -8.95 -18.30 19.97
CA THR A 9 -8.59 -18.73 21.34
C THR A 9 -7.76 -20.01 21.33
N LEU A 10 -8.09 -20.97 20.47
CA LEU A 10 -7.35 -22.22 20.33
C LEU A 10 -5.93 -21.98 19.78
N LEU A 11 -5.78 -21.16 18.74
CA LEU A 11 -4.47 -20.73 18.25
C LEU A 11 -3.69 -19.95 19.31
N TYR A 12 -4.37 -19.08 20.07
CA TYR A 12 -3.76 -18.33 21.15
C TYR A 12 -3.17 -19.27 22.22
N ASN A 13 -3.87 -20.34 22.57
CA ASN A 13 -3.45 -21.34 23.56
C ASN A 13 -2.51 -22.43 23.00
N THR A 14 -2.17 -22.40 21.70
CA THR A 14 -1.30 -23.40 21.09
C THR A 14 0.17 -23.01 21.23
N ASN A 15 0.96 -23.84 21.93
CA ASN A 15 2.38 -23.57 22.23
C ASN A 15 3.30 -23.62 21.00
N SER A 16 3.01 -24.46 20.00
CA SER A 16 3.84 -24.55 18.80
C SER A 16 3.06 -25.06 17.57
N ILE A 17 3.15 -24.33 16.47
CA ILE A 17 2.65 -24.73 15.16
C ILE A 17 3.83 -24.74 14.18
N PRO A 18 3.98 -25.78 13.33
CA PRO A 18 5.07 -25.82 12.36
C PRO A 18 5.09 -24.60 11.43
N LYS A 19 6.29 -24.09 11.12
CA LYS A 19 6.50 -22.91 10.24
C LYS A 19 5.78 -23.02 8.90
N TYR A 20 5.85 -24.19 8.26
CA TYR A 20 5.18 -24.42 6.98
C TYR A 20 3.65 -24.32 7.09
N MET A 21 3.05 -24.75 8.21
CA MET A 21 1.61 -24.65 8.41
C MET A 21 1.19 -23.18 8.59
N VAL A 22 1.97 -22.40 9.34
CA VAL A 22 1.71 -20.95 9.47
C VAL A 22 1.80 -20.29 8.10
N LEU A 23 2.91 -20.50 7.37
CA LEU A 23 3.10 -19.96 6.03
C LEU A 23 1.95 -20.32 5.08
N GLN A 24 1.54 -21.60 5.06
CA GLN A 24 0.44 -22.08 4.24
C GLN A 24 -0.87 -21.38 4.58
N ASN A 25 -1.18 -21.18 5.88
CA ASN A 25 -2.42 -20.53 6.29
C ASN A 25 -2.41 -19.02 6.04
N LEU A 26 -1.24 -18.36 6.02
CA LEU A 26 -1.13 -16.94 5.67
C LEU A 26 -1.49 -16.68 4.20
N ILE A 27 -1.13 -17.59 3.29
CA ILE A 27 -1.36 -17.44 1.84
C ILE A 27 -2.55 -18.26 1.30
N ARG A 28 -3.19 -19.05 2.15
CA ARG A 28 -4.28 -19.98 1.80
C ARG A 28 -5.42 -19.29 1.04
N GLU A 29 -5.94 -19.98 0.04
CA GLU A 29 -7.15 -19.58 -0.69
C GLU A 29 -8.39 -19.51 0.22
N GLY A 30 -9.20 -18.47 0.03
CA GLY A 30 -10.60 -18.49 0.40
C GLY A 30 -11.42 -19.33 -0.59
N ASP A 31 -12.71 -19.55 -0.31
CA ASP A 31 -13.55 -20.37 -1.19
C ASP A 31 -13.56 -19.84 -2.63
N PRO A 32 -13.52 -20.73 -3.63
CA PRO A 32 -13.64 -20.35 -5.04
C PRO A 32 -15.11 -20.00 -5.33
N MET A 33 -15.55 -18.80 -4.92
CA MET A 33 -16.85 -18.29 -5.32
C MET A 33 -16.79 -17.75 -6.75
N THR A 34 -17.78 -18.11 -7.56
CA THR A 34 -18.04 -17.46 -8.87
C THR A 34 -18.37 -15.99 -8.67
N ASP A 35 -18.22 -15.14 -9.71
CA ASP A 35 -18.51 -13.70 -9.59
C ASP A 35 -19.97 -13.42 -9.20
N SER A 36 -20.92 -14.24 -9.65
CA SER A 36 -22.33 -14.18 -9.26
C SER A 36 -22.54 -14.54 -7.79
N GLU A 37 -21.90 -15.60 -7.29
CA GLU A 37 -21.95 -15.98 -5.88
C GLU A 37 -21.26 -14.92 -5.00
N ARG A 38 -20.22 -14.24 -5.50
CA ARG A 38 -19.58 -13.11 -4.80
C ARG A 38 -20.51 -11.92 -4.68
N ILE A 39 -21.29 -11.60 -5.71
CA ILE A 39 -22.28 -10.52 -5.68
C ILE A 39 -23.40 -10.88 -4.70
N GLU A 40 -23.97 -12.08 -4.79
CA GLU A 40 -25.01 -12.55 -3.87
C GLU A 40 -24.50 -12.63 -2.43
N PHE A 41 -23.28 -13.13 -2.21
CA PHE A 41 -22.67 -13.20 -0.89
C PHE A 41 -22.27 -11.83 -0.37
N ALA A 42 -21.80 -10.90 -1.20
CA ALA A 42 -21.51 -9.52 -0.80
C ALA A 42 -22.79 -8.76 -0.42
N LEU A 43 -23.89 -8.97 -1.16
CA LEU A 43 -25.21 -8.41 -0.87
C LEU A 43 -25.80 -9.02 0.42
N ALA A 44 -25.71 -10.35 0.59
CA ALA A 44 -26.13 -11.03 1.81
C ALA A 44 -25.25 -10.73 3.03
N LYS A 45 -23.97 -10.37 2.81
CA LYS A 45 -22.98 -10.05 3.84
C LYS A 45 -22.69 -8.56 4.01
N GLU A 46 -23.64 -7.68 3.70
CA GLU A 46 -23.64 -6.38 4.39
C GLU A 46 -23.59 -6.55 5.93
N LEU A 47 -23.86 -7.76 6.46
CA LEU A 47 -23.92 -8.13 7.87
C LEU A 47 -22.89 -9.17 8.39
N ALA A 48 -21.97 -9.74 7.60
CA ALA A 48 -21.07 -10.81 8.13
C ALA A 48 -19.62 -10.82 7.59
N TYR A 49 -18.68 -11.33 8.40
CA TYR A 49 -17.27 -11.50 8.05
C TYR A 49 -17.02 -12.83 7.31
N SER A 50 -15.98 -12.90 6.46
CA SER A 50 -15.50 -14.16 5.89
C SER A 50 -14.75 -14.98 6.95
N CYS A 51 -15.08 -16.27 7.10
CA CYS A 51 -14.37 -17.18 8.01
C CYS A 51 -12.89 -17.36 7.62
N TYR A 52 -12.56 -17.21 6.33
CA TYR A 52 -11.19 -17.26 5.82
C TYR A 52 -10.36 -16.06 6.24
N THR A 53 -10.94 -14.86 6.19
CA THR A 53 -10.28 -13.65 6.69
C THR A 53 -10.01 -13.81 8.19
N ILE A 54 -11.03 -14.17 8.98
CA ILE A 54 -10.88 -14.38 10.43
C ILE A 54 -9.77 -15.39 10.74
N ARG A 55 -9.74 -16.52 10.02
CA ARG A 55 -8.70 -17.53 10.18
C ARG A 55 -7.31 -16.97 9.84
N ARG A 56 -7.15 -16.28 8.71
CA ARG A 56 -5.87 -15.66 8.33
C ARG A 56 -5.40 -14.67 9.37
N ASP A 57 -6.30 -13.84 9.89
CA ASP A 57 -5.95 -12.89 10.94
C ASP A 57 -5.45 -13.60 12.20
N ALA A 58 -6.10 -14.68 12.62
CA ALA A 58 -5.64 -15.44 13.77
C ALA A 58 -4.23 -16.04 13.54
N PHE A 59 -3.88 -16.42 12.30
CA PHE A 59 -2.52 -16.85 11.95
C PHE A 59 -1.52 -15.69 11.85
N ILE A 60 -1.97 -14.51 11.42
CA ILE A 60 -1.17 -13.27 11.46
C ILE A 60 -0.82 -13.01 12.92
N GLU A 61 -1.81 -12.80 13.79
CA GLU A 61 -1.63 -12.56 15.23
C GLU A 61 -0.77 -13.66 15.89
N TYR A 62 -0.97 -14.93 15.51
CA TYR A 62 -0.15 -16.04 15.97
C TYR A 62 1.34 -15.85 15.61
N ALA A 63 1.64 -15.55 14.34
CA ALA A 63 3.00 -15.40 13.83
C ALA A 63 3.75 -14.24 14.49
N TYR A 64 3.04 -13.15 14.81
CA TYR A 64 3.62 -11.97 15.50
C TYR A 64 4.06 -12.24 16.94
N ARG A 65 3.68 -13.38 17.54
CA ARG A 65 4.16 -13.81 18.86
C ARG A 65 5.49 -14.55 18.82
N TRP A 66 6.01 -14.85 17.63
CA TRP A 66 7.29 -15.53 17.50
C TRP A 66 8.48 -14.61 17.72
N PRO A 67 9.65 -15.17 18.05
CA PRO A 67 10.90 -14.42 18.09
C PRO A 67 11.16 -13.73 16.74
N SER A 68 11.74 -12.53 16.80
CA SER A 68 12.03 -11.68 15.64
C SER A 68 12.79 -12.40 14.53
N GLU A 69 13.73 -13.29 14.87
CA GLU A 69 14.51 -14.08 13.91
C GLU A 69 13.60 -15.03 13.11
N THR A 70 12.65 -15.67 13.78
CA THR A 70 11.71 -16.58 13.13
C THR A 70 10.71 -15.81 12.26
N LEU A 71 10.25 -14.65 12.75
CA LEU A 71 9.37 -13.79 11.98
C LEU A 71 10.05 -13.27 10.71
N TYR A 72 11.33 -12.88 10.81
CA TYR A 72 12.16 -12.48 9.68
C TYR A 72 12.31 -13.59 8.62
N GLU A 73 12.50 -14.83 9.04
CA GLU A 73 12.54 -15.97 8.11
C GLU A 73 11.22 -16.11 7.34
N ILE A 74 10.07 -16.04 8.03
CA ILE A 74 8.75 -16.08 7.37
C ILE A 74 8.60 -14.94 6.37
N PHE A 75 8.90 -13.70 6.76
CA PHE A 75 8.73 -12.56 5.86
C PHE A 75 9.63 -12.65 4.64
N ASN A 76 10.86 -13.12 4.80
CA ASN A 76 11.74 -13.40 3.67
C ASN A 76 11.20 -14.49 2.75
N MET A 77 10.57 -15.54 3.29
CA MET A 77 9.90 -16.55 2.46
C MET A 77 8.73 -15.95 1.69
N LEU A 78 7.87 -15.14 2.34
CA LEU A 78 6.75 -14.46 1.68
C LEU A 78 7.24 -13.53 0.55
N ILE A 79 8.30 -12.75 0.78
CA ILE A 79 8.91 -11.89 -0.24
C ILE A 79 9.45 -12.73 -1.40
N ARG A 80 10.13 -13.85 -1.12
CA ARG A 80 10.64 -14.75 -2.17
C ARG A 80 9.51 -15.34 -3.01
N ILE A 81 8.43 -15.78 -2.39
CA ILE A 81 7.22 -16.25 -3.08
C ILE A 81 6.70 -15.14 -4.00
N ASN A 82 6.57 -13.92 -3.48
CA ASN A 82 6.08 -12.78 -4.26
C ASN A 82 6.97 -12.45 -5.47
N VAL A 83 8.29 -12.40 -5.27
CA VAL A 83 9.26 -12.18 -6.34
C VAL A 83 9.19 -13.28 -7.40
N SER A 84 8.98 -14.53 -6.99
CA SER A 84 8.85 -15.64 -7.92
C SER A 84 7.58 -15.55 -8.78
N MET A 85 6.46 -15.05 -8.23
CA MET A 85 5.23 -14.86 -9.00
C MET A 85 5.39 -13.78 -10.08
N ASN A 86 6.04 -12.66 -9.75
CA ASN A 86 6.28 -11.58 -10.72
C ASN A 86 7.23 -11.98 -11.87
N ARG A 87 8.00 -13.07 -11.74
CA ARG A 87 8.85 -13.59 -12.82
C ARG A 87 8.09 -14.48 -13.81
N ASN A 88 6.94 -15.02 -13.41
CA ASN A 88 6.22 -16.03 -14.17
C ASN A 88 5.27 -15.46 -15.23
N GLY A 89 5.26 -14.13 -15.43
CA GLY A 89 4.49 -13.46 -16.47
C GLY A 89 3.56 -12.37 -15.94
N VAL A 90 2.60 -11.96 -16.77
CA VAL A 90 1.62 -10.93 -16.41
C VAL A 90 0.62 -11.50 -15.41
N ILE A 91 0.51 -10.85 -14.26
CA ILE A 91 -0.48 -11.17 -13.22
C ILE A 91 -1.75 -10.38 -13.52
N LEU A 92 -2.86 -11.10 -13.74
CA LEU A 92 -4.16 -10.48 -14.00
C LEU A 92 -4.83 -10.01 -12.70
N GLU A 93 -5.56 -8.91 -12.76
CA GLU A 93 -6.35 -8.41 -11.61
C GLU A 93 -7.28 -9.53 -11.07
N ASN A 94 -7.27 -9.72 -9.74
CA ASN A 94 -8.03 -10.76 -9.03
C ASN A 94 -7.71 -12.22 -9.39
N SER A 95 -6.65 -12.49 -10.17
CA SER A 95 -6.17 -13.86 -10.37
C SER A 95 -5.75 -14.52 -9.06
N LYS A 96 -5.57 -15.83 -9.07
CA LYS A 96 -5.05 -16.58 -7.92
C LYS A 96 -3.73 -15.99 -7.42
N GLU A 97 -2.82 -15.67 -8.32
CA GLU A 97 -1.51 -15.07 -8.03
C GLU A 97 -1.70 -13.67 -7.43
N ASN A 98 -2.53 -12.82 -8.05
CA ASN A 98 -2.82 -11.48 -7.54
C ASN A 98 -3.38 -11.50 -6.11
N ARG A 99 -4.30 -12.43 -5.84
CA ARG A 99 -4.87 -12.63 -4.50
C ARG A 99 -3.81 -13.11 -3.50
N VAL A 100 -2.90 -14.00 -3.90
CA VAL A 100 -1.76 -14.38 -3.04
C VAL A 100 -0.87 -13.17 -2.75
N GLN A 101 -0.62 -12.29 -3.73
CA GLN A 101 0.13 -11.04 -3.49
C GLN A 101 -0.58 -10.14 -2.48
N MET A 102 -1.90 -9.95 -2.61
CA MET A 102 -2.70 -9.16 -1.67
C MET A 102 -2.57 -9.70 -0.24
N ARG A 103 -2.66 -11.03 -0.08
CA ARG A 103 -2.48 -11.70 1.23
C ARG A 103 -1.09 -11.48 1.78
N ILE A 104 -0.05 -11.68 0.97
CA ILE A 104 1.34 -11.46 1.39
C ILE A 104 1.52 -10.02 1.87
N LEU A 105 1.08 -9.04 1.08
CA LEU A 105 1.22 -7.62 1.43
C LEU A 105 0.46 -7.26 2.69
N ARG A 106 -0.75 -7.78 2.85
CA ARG A 106 -1.55 -7.61 4.05
C ARG A 106 -0.85 -8.14 5.30
N VAL A 107 -0.16 -9.28 5.20
CA VAL A 107 0.65 -9.83 6.31
C VAL A 107 1.84 -8.94 6.62
N LEU A 108 2.57 -8.47 5.59
CA LEU A 108 3.78 -7.66 5.76
C LEU A 108 3.46 -6.25 6.30
N LEU A 109 2.33 -5.66 5.91
CA LEU A 109 1.84 -4.37 6.41
C LEU A 109 1.19 -4.45 7.81
N HIS A 110 1.06 -5.66 8.36
CA HIS A 110 0.65 -5.83 9.75
C HIS A 110 1.82 -5.65 10.74
N THR A 111 3.04 -5.38 10.24
CA THR A 111 4.21 -5.22 11.10
C THR A 111 4.18 -3.91 11.87
N ASP A 112 4.82 -3.89 13.04
CA ASP A 112 5.11 -2.62 13.71
C ASP A 112 5.91 -1.75 12.74
N PRO A 113 5.46 -0.52 12.43
CA PRO A 113 6.16 0.42 11.56
C PRO A 113 7.62 0.66 11.94
N ASN A 114 7.97 0.45 13.22
CA ASN A 114 9.32 0.64 13.75
C ASN A 114 10.19 -0.62 13.63
N SER A 115 9.57 -1.75 13.36
CA SER A 115 10.26 -3.02 13.18
C SER A 115 10.90 -3.04 11.80
N LYS A 116 12.18 -2.64 11.70
CA LYS A 116 13.00 -2.71 10.46
C LYS A 116 13.33 -4.15 10.06
N LEU A 117 12.45 -5.09 10.38
CA LEU A 117 12.77 -6.50 10.47
C LEU A 117 13.20 -7.06 9.11
N PHE A 118 12.63 -6.58 8.00
CA PHE A 118 12.78 -7.24 6.70
C PHE A 118 13.01 -6.29 5.51
N TRP A 119 13.58 -5.10 5.76
CA TRP A 119 13.99 -4.21 4.68
C TRP A 119 14.95 -4.92 3.72
N THR A 120 14.59 -4.99 2.43
CA THR A 120 15.43 -5.57 1.38
C THR A 120 15.22 -4.87 0.06
N ASN A 121 16.25 -4.85 -0.80
CA ASN A 121 16.14 -4.34 -2.18
C ASN A 121 15.11 -5.10 -3.03
N LYS A 122 14.65 -6.28 -2.59
CA LYS A 122 13.58 -7.02 -3.26
C LYS A 122 12.24 -6.29 -3.18
N LEU A 123 12.01 -5.46 -2.15
CA LEU A 123 10.80 -4.64 -2.05
C LEU A 123 10.74 -3.61 -3.19
N TRP A 124 11.87 -2.99 -3.53
CA TRP A 124 11.96 -2.12 -4.72
C TRP A 124 11.71 -2.89 -6.02
N GLN A 125 12.26 -4.10 -6.15
CA GLN A 125 12.02 -4.95 -7.32
C GLN A 125 10.55 -5.32 -7.47
N LEU A 126 9.85 -5.58 -6.36
CA LEU A 126 8.42 -5.89 -6.35
C LEU A 126 7.57 -4.65 -6.70
N LEU A 127 7.91 -3.49 -6.17
CA LEU A 127 7.23 -2.23 -6.50
C LEU A 127 7.38 -1.88 -7.97
N LEU A 128 8.58 -2.09 -8.53
CA LEU A 128 8.95 -1.68 -9.87
C LEU A 128 8.80 -2.80 -10.91
N SER A 129 8.31 -3.99 -10.55
CA SER A 129 8.11 -5.05 -11.53
C SER A 129 7.02 -4.64 -12.53
N SER A 130 7.41 -4.51 -13.79
CA SER A 130 6.56 -4.16 -14.92
C SER A 130 5.67 -5.33 -15.31
N SER A 131 4.55 -5.51 -14.61
CA SER A 131 3.41 -6.28 -15.12
C SER A 131 2.37 -5.30 -15.61
N SER A 132 2.13 -5.28 -16.91
CA SER A 132 1.31 -4.38 -17.72
C SER A 132 -0.20 -4.44 -17.44
N GLN A 133 -0.60 -4.19 -16.19
CA GLN A 133 -1.94 -3.77 -15.81
C GLN A 133 -1.82 -2.72 -14.70
N PRO A 134 -2.77 -1.77 -14.56
CA PRO A 134 -2.80 -0.81 -13.44
C PRO A 134 -3.10 -1.60 -12.16
N ASN A 135 -2.05 -2.22 -11.63
CA ASN A 135 -2.08 -3.12 -10.52
C ASN A 135 -2.34 -2.24 -9.29
N LYS A 136 -3.60 -2.03 -8.92
CA LYS A 136 -4.01 -1.20 -7.77
C LYS A 136 -3.37 -1.69 -6.44
N ILE A 137 -2.86 -2.92 -6.45
CA ILE A 137 -1.98 -3.50 -5.44
C ILE A 137 -0.66 -2.70 -5.24
N CYS A 138 -0.25 -1.86 -6.19
CA CYS A 138 0.89 -0.95 -6.06
C CYS A 138 0.76 -0.06 -4.82
N PHE A 139 -0.44 0.40 -4.46
CA PHE A 139 -0.66 1.19 -3.24
C PHE A 139 -0.18 0.46 -1.98
N LEU A 140 -0.38 -0.86 -1.90
CA LEU A 140 0.12 -1.67 -0.78
C LEU A 140 1.65 -1.79 -0.81
N TYR A 141 2.25 -1.93 -2.00
CA TYR A 141 3.72 -1.93 -2.13
C TYR A 141 4.32 -0.56 -1.80
N GLU A 142 3.71 0.54 -2.25
CA GLU A 142 4.11 1.91 -1.97
C GLU A 142 4.14 2.15 -0.45
N CYS A 143 3.06 1.79 0.25
CA CYS A 143 3.01 1.82 1.72
C CYS A 143 4.10 0.97 2.35
N LEU A 144 4.23 -0.30 1.90
CA LEU A 144 5.18 -1.24 2.49
C LEU A 144 6.63 -0.76 2.36
N VAL A 145 7.00 -0.27 1.17
CA VAL A 145 8.35 0.23 0.91
C VAL A 145 8.61 1.48 1.74
N ALA A 146 7.69 2.44 1.79
CA ALA A 146 7.86 3.68 2.55
C ALA A 146 7.96 3.44 4.07
N GLU A 147 7.18 2.49 4.58
CA GLU A 147 7.20 2.07 5.98
C GLU A 147 8.54 1.44 6.35
N GLN A 148 8.95 0.43 5.59
CA GLN A 148 10.12 -0.39 5.88
C GLN A 148 11.45 0.30 5.52
N LEU A 149 11.45 1.35 4.69
CA LEU A 149 12.66 2.10 4.33
C LEU A 149 13.31 2.68 5.60
N PRO A 150 14.56 2.31 5.94
CA PRO A 150 15.23 2.80 7.14
C PRO A 150 15.37 4.32 7.15
N PHE A 151 15.21 4.89 8.35
CA PHE A 151 15.44 6.30 8.59
C PHE A 151 16.92 6.56 8.88
N ASP A 152 17.73 6.61 7.84
CA ASP A 152 19.12 7.06 7.88
C ASP A 152 19.50 7.74 6.56
N GLU A 153 20.56 8.55 6.59
CA GLU A 153 20.98 9.36 5.44
C GLU A 153 21.21 8.50 4.19
N SER A 154 21.83 7.32 4.34
CA SER A 154 22.15 6.47 3.19
C SER A 154 20.88 5.98 2.48
N HIS A 155 19.84 5.61 3.21
CA HIS A 155 18.59 5.15 2.62
C HIS A 155 17.74 6.31 2.08
N PHE A 156 17.84 7.49 2.69
CA PHE A 156 17.27 8.71 2.12
C PHE A 156 17.93 9.08 0.79
N GLU A 157 19.27 9.01 0.69
CA GLU A 157 19.98 9.19 -0.58
C GLU A 157 19.53 8.19 -1.63
N GLN A 158 19.44 6.91 -1.27
CA GLN A 158 18.97 5.88 -2.20
C GLN A 158 17.58 6.18 -2.75
N LEU A 159 16.68 6.75 -1.94
CA LEU A 159 15.35 7.17 -2.38
C LEU A 159 15.43 8.36 -3.35
N LEU A 160 16.26 9.37 -3.07
CA LEU A 160 16.46 10.50 -3.97
C LEU A 160 17.13 10.09 -5.29
N GLU A 161 18.09 9.17 -5.26
CA GLU A 161 18.71 8.60 -6.48
C GLU A 161 17.67 7.88 -7.34
N ARG A 162 16.69 7.21 -6.74
CA ARG A 162 15.57 6.62 -7.49
C ARG A 162 14.69 7.68 -8.14
N ILE A 163 14.47 8.82 -7.47
CA ILE A 163 13.71 9.93 -8.04
C ILE A 163 14.44 10.53 -9.24
N LYS A 164 15.77 10.63 -9.23
CA LYS A 164 16.55 11.11 -10.40
C LYS A 164 16.37 10.24 -11.64
N LEU A 165 16.04 8.97 -11.46
CA LEU A 165 15.94 7.99 -12.54
C LEU A 165 14.50 7.77 -13.03
N ILE A 166 13.51 8.52 -12.53
CA ILE A 166 12.09 8.27 -12.87
C ILE A 166 11.81 8.49 -14.36
N SER A 167 12.52 9.40 -15.03
CA SER A 167 12.37 9.63 -16.48
C SER A 167 12.66 8.39 -17.34
N ASN A 168 13.41 7.41 -16.80
CA ASN A 168 13.71 6.14 -17.46
C ASN A 168 12.67 5.03 -17.17
N LEU A 169 11.62 5.34 -16.41
CA LEU A 169 10.62 4.37 -15.96
C LEU A 169 9.28 4.58 -16.65
N GLU A 170 8.41 3.57 -16.60
CA GLU A 170 7.03 3.69 -17.03
C GLU A 170 6.24 4.61 -16.09
N SER A 171 5.23 5.30 -16.61
CA SER A 171 4.39 6.26 -15.87
C SER A 171 3.92 5.74 -14.49
N ILE A 172 3.43 4.50 -14.43
CA ILE A 172 2.97 3.90 -13.17
C ILE A 172 4.11 3.71 -12.15
N GLN A 173 5.31 3.38 -12.62
CA GLN A 173 6.51 3.23 -11.78
C GLN A 173 7.00 4.60 -11.32
N GLN A 174 6.96 5.62 -12.18
CA GLN A 174 7.27 7.01 -11.83
C GLN A 174 6.40 7.47 -10.65
N ASP A 175 5.09 7.35 -10.80
CA ASP A 175 4.15 7.71 -9.74
C ASP A 175 4.39 6.89 -8.47
N SER A 176 4.71 5.60 -8.60
CA SER A 176 4.94 4.74 -7.42
C SER A 176 6.14 5.22 -6.60
N ILE A 177 7.24 5.63 -7.24
CA ILE A 177 8.42 6.15 -6.53
C ILE A 177 8.10 7.51 -5.90
N ILE A 178 7.39 8.39 -6.62
CA ILE A 178 6.94 9.68 -6.09
C ILE A 178 6.03 9.48 -4.88
N SER A 179 5.12 8.51 -4.94
CA SER A 179 4.22 8.15 -3.85
C SER A 179 4.98 7.64 -2.63
N VAL A 180 5.97 6.75 -2.82
CA VAL A 180 6.84 6.29 -1.72
C VAL A 180 7.56 7.46 -1.06
N LEU A 181 8.11 8.39 -1.84
CA LEU A 181 8.76 9.58 -1.31
C LEU A 181 7.79 10.45 -0.49
N TYR A 182 6.60 10.69 -1.03
CA TYR A 182 5.56 11.46 -0.37
C TYR A 182 5.14 10.81 0.96
N ILE A 183 4.85 9.50 0.96
CA ILE A 183 4.52 8.74 2.17
C ILE A 183 5.65 8.81 3.19
N TYR A 184 6.88 8.59 2.76
CA TYR A 184 8.05 8.65 3.63
C TYR A 184 8.17 10.03 4.30
N CYS A 185 8.06 11.12 3.55
CA CYS A 185 8.14 12.48 4.08
C CYS A 185 6.97 12.83 5.01
N MET A 186 5.75 12.40 4.68
CA MET A 186 4.57 12.69 5.49
C MET A 186 4.58 11.94 6.82
N ARG A 187 5.02 10.67 6.80
CA ARG A 187 5.05 9.79 7.98
C ARG A 187 6.24 10.05 8.89
N LYS A 188 7.41 10.31 8.31
CA LYS A 188 8.67 10.50 9.03
C LYS A 188 9.06 11.98 9.12
N GLY A 189 8.14 12.89 8.79
CA GLY A 189 8.39 14.32 8.73
C GLY A 189 8.90 14.93 10.04
N ASP A 190 8.49 14.38 11.18
CA ASP A 190 8.95 14.82 12.50
C ASP A 190 10.41 14.44 12.79
N LEU A 191 10.95 13.45 12.07
CA LEU A 191 12.34 13.03 12.15
C LEU A 191 13.22 13.75 11.13
N LEU A 192 12.63 14.24 10.02
CA LEU A 192 13.34 14.89 8.94
C LEU A 192 13.74 16.32 9.31
N LYS A 193 14.97 16.68 8.94
CA LYS A 193 15.48 18.05 9.07
C LYS A 193 15.09 18.91 7.87
N VAL A 194 15.22 20.23 8.02
CA VAL A 194 14.95 21.23 6.97
C VAL A 194 15.70 20.88 5.67
N GLU A 195 16.96 20.45 5.78
CA GLU A 195 17.81 20.13 4.63
C GLU A 195 17.24 18.97 3.81
N HIS A 196 16.62 17.98 4.46
CA HIS A 196 15.98 16.86 3.76
C HIS A 196 14.80 17.36 2.93
N PHE A 197 13.94 18.21 3.52
CA PHE A 197 12.82 18.80 2.78
C PHE A 197 13.33 19.65 1.61
N GLN A 198 14.30 20.53 1.84
CA GLN A 198 14.88 21.34 0.77
C GLN A 198 15.33 20.48 -0.42
N ARG A 199 16.05 19.38 -0.16
CA ARG A 199 16.51 18.46 -1.19
C ARG A 199 15.37 17.74 -1.90
N VAL A 200 14.30 17.38 -1.18
CA VAL A 200 13.07 16.83 -1.80
C VAL A 200 12.41 17.84 -2.73
N PHE A 201 12.27 19.09 -2.30
CA PHE A 201 11.69 20.16 -3.12
C PHE A 201 12.52 20.41 -4.38
N GLU A 202 13.84 20.56 -4.24
CA GLU A 202 14.77 20.71 -5.37
C GLU A 202 14.67 19.53 -6.33
N MET A 203 14.68 18.31 -5.81
CA MET A 203 14.61 17.10 -6.63
C MET A 203 13.32 17.04 -7.45
N LEU A 204 12.17 17.20 -6.79
CA LEU A 204 10.87 17.09 -7.44
C LEU A 204 10.62 18.22 -8.45
N LEU A 205 11.06 19.45 -8.15
CA LEU A 205 10.96 20.57 -9.11
C LEU A 205 11.85 20.34 -10.33
N ASN A 206 13.07 19.82 -10.16
CA ASN A 206 13.92 19.48 -11.29
C ASN A 206 13.27 18.42 -12.19
N GLN A 207 12.61 17.42 -11.61
CA GLN A 207 11.88 16.39 -12.36
C GLN A 207 10.71 16.95 -13.19
N GLN A 208 10.11 18.09 -12.81
CA GLN A 208 9.06 18.72 -13.63
C GLN A 208 9.56 19.28 -14.96
N MET A 209 10.86 19.56 -15.06
CA MET A 209 11.51 20.04 -16.27
C MET A 209 11.88 18.90 -17.23
N ASP A 210 11.87 17.66 -16.76
CA ASP A 210 12.12 16.48 -17.58
C ASP A 210 10.89 16.13 -18.43
N ASN A 211 11.09 15.32 -19.49
CA ASN A 211 10.05 14.85 -20.41
C ASN A 211 9.11 13.81 -19.78
N LEU A 212 8.51 14.13 -18.63
CA LEU A 212 7.53 13.30 -17.94
C LEU A 212 6.13 13.46 -18.54
N GLN A 213 5.30 12.42 -18.39
CA GLN A 213 3.89 12.49 -18.76
C GLN A 213 3.17 13.62 -17.99
N SER A 214 2.13 14.18 -18.62
CA SER A 214 1.39 15.31 -18.03
C SER A 214 0.79 14.96 -16.68
N GLU A 215 0.30 13.73 -16.53
CA GLU A 215 -0.33 13.27 -15.29
C GLU A 215 0.71 13.09 -14.17
N THR A 216 1.89 12.54 -14.48
CA THR A 216 3.01 12.45 -13.52
C THR A 216 3.45 13.83 -13.05
N ARG A 217 3.60 14.80 -13.97
CA ARG A 217 3.95 16.19 -13.61
C ARG A 217 2.90 16.82 -12.70
N SER A 218 1.62 16.60 -13.00
CA SER A 218 0.51 17.05 -12.17
C SER A 218 0.54 16.40 -10.78
N PHE A 219 0.86 15.11 -10.69
CA PHE A 219 1.02 14.43 -9.42
C PHE A 219 2.17 15.01 -8.59
N ILE A 220 3.32 15.29 -9.21
CA ILE A 220 4.45 15.96 -8.54
C ILE A 220 4.02 17.33 -7.97
N GLN A 221 3.27 18.13 -8.75
CA GLN A 221 2.77 19.44 -8.27
C GLN A 221 1.88 19.30 -7.03
N LEU A 222 1.00 18.30 -7.00
CA LEU A 222 0.15 18.03 -5.84
C LEU A 222 0.96 17.57 -4.63
N VAL A 223 1.96 16.71 -4.84
CA VAL A 223 2.88 16.26 -3.78
C VAL A 223 3.65 17.44 -3.20
N LEU A 224 4.25 18.28 -4.04
CA LEU A 224 4.98 19.49 -3.63
C LEU A 224 4.07 20.42 -2.81
N HIS A 225 2.84 20.64 -3.27
CA HIS A 225 1.86 21.44 -2.55
C HIS A 225 1.53 20.85 -1.17
N LYS A 226 1.25 19.55 -1.08
CA LYS A 226 0.95 18.87 0.20
C LYS A 226 2.15 18.90 1.17
N LEU A 227 3.37 18.70 0.66
CA LEU A 227 4.58 18.82 1.47
C LEU A 227 4.81 20.27 1.94
N ALA A 228 4.46 21.26 1.13
CA ALA A 228 4.57 22.68 1.51
C ALA A 228 3.61 23.03 2.65
N LEU A 229 2.37 22.55 2.57
CA LEU A 229 1.39 22.66 3.66
C LEU A 229 1.87 21.93 4.93
N LYS A 230 2.50 20.75 4.77
CA LYS A 230 3.05 20.01 5.92
C LYS A 230 4.18 20.78 6.61
N CYS A 231 5.09 21.38 5.83
CA CYS A 231 6.16 22.22 6.35
C CYS A 231 5.60 23.43 7.11
N GLU A 232 4.55 24.07 6.58
CA GLU A 232 3.85 25.17 7.26
C GLU A 232 3.23 24.74 8.59
N GLU A 233 2.47 23.64 8.60
CA GLU A 233 1.85 23.08 9.80
C GLU A 233 2.91 22.80 10.89
N LYS A 234 4.07 22.27 10.49
CA LYS A 234 5.18 21.92 11.37
C LYS A 234 6.16 23.07 11.63
N LYS A 235 5.91 24.27 11.09
CA LYS A 235 6.79 25.45 11.18
C LYS A 235 8.23 25.20 10.69
N ILE A 236 8.38 24.31 9.70
CA ILE A 236 9.64 24.03 9.01
C ILE A 236 9.81 25.08 7.91
N VAL A 237 10.86 25.89 8.01
CA VAL A 237 11.10 26.98 7.06
C VAL A 237 11.93 26.47 5.88
N VAL A 238 11.24 26.13 4.79
CA VAL A 238 11.85 25.82 3.49
C VAL A 238 11.51 26.96 2.53
N PRO A 239 12.49 27.77 2.07
CA PRO A 239 12.21 28.93 1.21
C PRO A 239 11.40 28.59 -0.04
N MET A 240 11.71 27.45 -0.67
CA MET A 240 11.05 26.96 -1.88
C MET A 240 9.58 26.55 -1.65
N ALA A 241 9.21 26.16 -0.43
CA ALA A 241 7.86 25.75 -0.12
C ALA A 241 6.87 26.93 -0.11
N VAL A 242 7.33 28.18 0.11
CA VAL A 242 6.47 29.35 0.25
C VAL A 242 5.61 29.57 -1.01
N ALA A 243 6.20 29.47 -2.20
CA ALA A 243 5.50 29.65 -3.46
C ALA A 243 4.56 28.48 -3.82
N LEU A 244 4.73 27.33 -3.18
CA LEU A 244 4.03 26.08 -3.48
C LEU A 244 2.82 25.83 -2.55
N LYS A 245 2.55 26.76 -1.62
CA LYS A 245 1.37 26.70 -0.74
C LYS A 245 0.07 27.01 -1.47
N THR A 246 0.13 27.71 -2.59
CA THR A 246 -1.05 27.95 -3.42
C THR A 246 -1.42 26.64 -4.13
N PRO A 247 -2.70 26.22 -4.09
CA PRO A 247 -3.11 25.00 -4.76
C PRO A 247 -2.83 25.10 -6.26
N PRO A 248 -2.23 24.07 -6.88
CA PRO A 248 -1.94 24.08 -8.31
C PRO A 248 -3.25 23.98 -9.10
N ASN A 249 -3.34 24.71 -10.22
CA ASN A 249 -4.49 24.65 -11.12
C ASN A 249 -4.34 23.44 -12.05
N ILE A 250 -4.84 22.29 -11.62
CA ILE A 250 -4.69 21.01 -12.32
C ILE A 250 -6.05 20.51 -12.79
N VAL A 251 -6.12 20.12 -14.06
CA VAL A 251 -7.29 19.48 -14.65
C VAL A 251 -6.87 18.12 -15.18
N PHE A 252 -7.46 17.06 -14.64
CA PHE A 252 -7.26 15.71 -15.14
C PHE A 252 -8.37 15.37 -16.14
N GLU A 253 -7.98 14.94 -17.34
CA GLU A 253 -8.93 14.52 -18.38
C GLU A 253 -9.57 13.16 -18.05
N ASN A 254 -8.85 12.30 -17.32
CA ASN A 254 -9.29 10.95 -16.96
C ASN A 254 -9.61 10.82 -15.47
N LYS A 255 -10.87 10.51 -15.16
CA LYS A 255 -11.37 10.33 -13.79
C LYS A 255 -10.64 9.24 -13.00
N ILE A 256 -10.19 8.16 -13.66
CA ILE A 256 -9.44 7.08 -13.00
C ILE A 256 -8.05 7.55 -12.61
N ILE A 257 -7.40 8.34 -13.47
CA ILE A 257 -6.08 8.91 -13.18
C ILE A 257 -6.19 9.87 -11.99
N GLN A 258 -7.17 10.77 -12.03
CA GLN A 258 -7.49 11.66 -10.92
C GLN A 258 -7.69 10.87 -9.62
N THR A 259 -8.54 9.83 -9.65
CA THR A 259 -8.83 9.00 -8.47
C THR A 259 -7.59 8.28 -7.95
N THR A 260 -6.73 7.79 -8.85
CA THR A 260 -5.47 7.11 -8.49
C THR A 260 -4.53 8.06 -7.76
N ILE A 261 -4.40 9.28 -8.27
CA ILE A 261 -3.59 10.34 -7.64
C ILE A 261 -4.18 10.75 -6.30
N GLU A 262 -5.50 10.96 -6.22
CA GLU A 262 -6.19 11.29 -4.97
C GLU A 262 -5.96 10.21 -3.90
N VAL A 263 -6.03 8.93 -4.27
CA VAL A 263 -5.74 7.83 -3.34
C VAL A 263 -4.29 7.86 -2.87
N ARG A 264 -3.31 8.04 -3.77
CA ARG A 264 -1.89 8.17 -3.40
C ARG A 264 -1.63 9.29 -2.41
N LEU A 265 -2.29 10.43 -2.60
CA LEU A 265 -2.17 11.58 -1.69
C LEU A 265 -2.77 11.30 -0.30
N MET A 266 -3.67 10.32 -0.18
CA MET A 266 -4.29 9.89 1.08
C MET A 266 -3.59 8.70 1.75
N LEU A 267 -2.69 8.00 1.07
CA LEU A 267 -1.97 6.85 1.64
C LEU A 267 -1.29 7.14 2.98
N PRO A 268 -0.65 8.32 3.22
CA PRO A 268 -0.06 8.60 4.52
C PRO A 268 -1.06 8.58 5.68
N GLU A 269 -2.28 9.08 5.45
CA GLU A 269 -3.37 9.09 6.44
C GLU A 269 -3.94 7.69 6.66
N ILE A 270 -4.16 6.95 5.57
CA ILE A 270 -4.64 5.56 5.57
C ILE A 270 -3.72 4.64 6.40
N MET A 271 -2.40 4.89 6.34
CA MET A 271 -1.41 4.14 7.12
C MET A 271 -1.53 4.28 8.63
N HIS A 272 -2.33 5.21 9.15
CA HIS A 272 -2.62 5.30 10.58
C HIS A 272 -3.73 4.33 11.05
N ALA A 273 -4.49 3.70 10.14
CA ALA A 273 -5.73 3.02 10.48
C ALA A 273 -5.93 1.65 9.77
N TYR A 274 -5.07 0.66 10.04
CA TYR A 274 -5.10 -0.67 9.37
C TYR A 274 -4.94 -0.57 7.84
N PRO A 275 -3.78 -0.09 7.35
CA PRO A 275 -3.58 0.33 5.96
C PRO A 275 -4.04 -0.70 4.92
N SER A 276 -3.71 -1.97 5.15
CA SER A 276 -3.97 -3.02 4.18
C SER A 276 -5.47 -3.25 3.94
N ASP A 277 -6.30 -3.24 4.98
CA ASP A 277 -7.73 -3.51 4.84
C ASP A 277 -8.47 -2.32 4.21
N ILE A 278 -8.04 -1.08 4.49
CA ILE A 278 -8.57 0.12 3.82
C ILE A 278 -8.25 0.07 2.33
N ILE A 279 -6.99 -0.14 1.99
CA ILE A 279 -6.53 -0.10 0.60
C ILE A 279 -7.22 -1.20 -0.19
N LEU A 280 -7.29 -2.43 0.35
CA LEU A 280 -8.00 -3.54 -0.29
C LEU A 280 -9.50 -3.22 -0.52
N HIS A 281 -10.15 -2.53 0.42
CA HIS A 281 -11.52 -2.03 0.22
C HIS A 281 -11.60 -0.97 -0.89
N ILE A 282 -10.73 0.04 -0.87
CA ILE A 282 -10.69 1.13 -1.86
C ILE A 282 -10.49 0.56 -3.26
N ILE A 283 -9.57 -0.37 -3.46
CA ILE A 283 -9.27 -0.93 -4.78
C ILE A 283 -10.30 -1.94 -5.28
N ASN A 284 -11.36 -2.18 -4.49
CA ASN A 284 -12.40 -3.17 -4.75
C ASN A 284 -11.86 -4.61 -4.84
N ALA A 285 -10.94 -4.98 -3.94
CA ALA A 285 -10.45 -6.35 -3.82
C ALA A 285 -11.60 -7.32 -3.46
N PRO A 286 -11.44 -8.64 -3.67
CA PRO A 286 -12.41 -9.62 -3.23
C PRO A 286 -12.62 -9.55 -1.72
N ILE A 287 -13.89 -9.63 -1.29
CA ILE A 287 -14.33 -9.43 0.10
C ILE A 287 -13.73 -10.42 1.10
N ASP A 288 -13.23 -11.56 0.62
CA ASP A 288 -12.55 -12.56 1.43
C ASP A 288 -11.05 -12.31 1.56
N GLU A 289 -10.52 -11.20 1.04
CA GLU A 289 -9.12 -10.81 1.19
C GLU A 289 -8.84 -9.85 2.36
N TYR A 290 -9.82 -9.06 2.76
CA TYR A 290 -9.70 -8.05 3.81
C TYR A 290 -10.77 -8.19 4.89
N ARG A 291 -10.52 -7.64 6.08
CA ARG A 291 -11.60 -7.38 7.03
C ARG A 291 -12.32 -6.13 6.56
N ARG A 292 -13.65 -6.20 6.44
CA ARG A 292 -14.44 -4.99 6.25
C ARG A 292 -14.09 -4.06 7.41
N PRO A 293 -13.53 -2.88 7.14
CA PRO A 293 -13.11 -2.04 8.23
C PRO A 293 -14.35 -1.52 8.97
N VAL A 294 -14.37 -1.71 10.30
CA VAL A 294 -15.44 -1.18 11.15
C VAL A 294 -15.04 0.22 11.56
N TRP A 295 -15.55 1.20 10.82
CA TRP A 295 -15.21 2.61 11.04
C TRP A 295 -16.10 3.23 12.11
N VAL A 296 -15.47 3.91 13.07
CA VAL A 296 -16.17 4.73 14.07
C VAL A 296 -16.62 6.08 13.47
N ASP A 297 -15.93 6.56 12.43
CA ASP A 297 -16.25 7.82 11.73
C ASP A 297 -16.84 7.58 10.32
N PRO A 298 -18.05 8.08 10.02
CA PRO A 298 -18.68 7.93 8.71
C PRO A 298 -18.09 8.81 7.58
N TYR A 299 -17.31 9.85 7.89
CA TYR A 299 -16.82 10.79 6.87
C TYR A 299 -15.77 10.19 5.93
N PRO A 300 -14.66 9.60 6.43
CA PRO A 300 -13.68 8.91 5.58
C PRO A 300 -14.32 7.81 4.73
N MET A 301 -15.35 7.14 5.27
CA MET A 301 -16.05 6.05 4.59
C MET A 301 -16.76 6.51 3.30
N ARG A 302 -17.37 7.69 3.28
CA ARG A 302 -18.02 8.20 2.06
C ARG A 302 -17.02 8.38 0.93
N LEU A 303 -15.85 8.93 1.25
CA LEU A 303 -14.78 9.16 0.30
C LEU A 303 -14.16 7.83 -0.20
N TYR A 304 -13.84 6.91 0.71
CA TYR A 304 -13.32 5.59 0.32
C TYR A 304 -14.31 4.80 -0.53
N ASN A 305 -15.62 4.90 -0.24
CA ASN A 305 -16.66 4.29 -1.07
C ASN A 305 -16.79 4.96 -2.44
N GLN A 306 -16.55 6.26 -2.55
CA GLN A 306 -16.51 6.94 -3.85
C GLN A 306 -15.36 6.41 -4.70
N PHE A 307 -14.15 6.30 -4.13
CA PHE A 307 -13.01 5.71 -4.84
C PHE A 307 -13.27 4.26 -5.25
N ARG A 308 -13.79 3.45 -4.33
CA ARG A 308 -14.17 2.06 -4.60
C ARG A 308 -15.13 1.96 -5.78
N LYS A 309 -16.14 2.82 -5.85
CA LYS A 309 -17.09 2.85 -6.99
C LYS A 309 -16.39 3.17 -8.31
N VAL A 310 -15.48 4.14 -8.33
CA VAL A 310 -14.71 4.47 -9.55
C VAL A 310 -13.85 3.30 -9.99
N PHE A 311 -13.18 2.62 -9.06
CA PHE A 311 -12.35 1.45 -9.39
C PHE A 311 -13.16 0.22 -9.80
N ALA A 312 -14.38 0.06 -9.30
CA ALA A 312 -15.29 -1.03 -9.69
C ALA A 312 -15.84 -0.85 -11.12
N GLN A 313 -16.13 0.39 -11.54
CA GLN A 313 -16.73 0.68 -12.85
C GLN A 313 -15.87 0.21 -14.04
N LYS A 314 -14.54 0.15 -13.87
CA LYS A 314 -13.62 -0.31 -14.93
C LYS A 314 -13.61 -1.84 -15.09
N SER A 315 -13.87 -2.58 -14.01
CA SER A 315 -13.85 -4.05 -14.00
C SER A 315 -15.08 -4.68 -14.69
N CYS A 316 -16.12 -3.88 -14.98
CA CYS A 316 -17.32 -4.32 -15.69
C CYS A 316 -17.31 -4.00 -17.19
N THR A 317 -16.29 -3.28 -17.69
CA THR A 317 -16.18 -2.84 -19.09
C THR A 317 -15.09 -3.57 -19.88
N SER A 318 -14.52 -4.64 -19.32
CA SER A 318 -13.43 -5.44 -19.91
C SER A 318 -13.90 -6.83 -20.30
#